data_AF-A0A9P5LDD5-F1
#
_entry.id   AF-A0A9P5LDD5-F1
#
_cell.length_a   1.000
_cell.length_b   1.000
_cell.length_c   1.000
_cell.angle_alpha   90.00
_cell.angle_beta   90.00
_cell.angle_gamma   90.00
#
_symmetry.space_group_name_H-M   'P 1'
#
loop_
_entity.id
_entity.type
_entity.pdbx_description
1 polymer ?
#
loop_
_entity_poly.entity_id
_entity_poly.type
_entity_poly.pdbx_seq_one_letter_code
_entity_poly.pdbx_strand_id
1 'polypeptide(L)'
;MSDFPPAALASLPPEIIEQIFSLLPRTTLCHLRLLHRRLGFIATAIAFRTLRLQAFGNSPQRFTHIAQSDKLRGFVKDITCDTWIGPEYEYHKWDRYEIPLGFFAALPLLRHFRGLKALHLRFSQYCGREGRVTRLTIEETGDFRYRVLDVIFQCLAGTWSAERQQHIDQLLGLASSFDVSASDIVAAPISLSALTISNLGDYHDARLTESDAFKEVLASSSLVDLRIYIATQLSRFGQSRNICYRDKHTMFESLPATWLSQPVTSNLRVLSLYCYEYWGWLPKLDLRAVGGGAGLPNLKVLALGKYVFSHEWQVDWFPTLGLEELYLDDCRMLYQSKTDWTPDDRTSVVGQDANGNDVVISNEGYLRYDDVWDSESGSNIDGGSNPDSLPEPEEPNEEEILGFKMIRLTLRWHTLLSRWRDSMSTLRVFKVGYGAWDEKLKDYPKTTRPIRPNRLVVDKKATIGEHYLKYNAFRDFDCLSSDQENKKYQLKYLYDQLYQWYEWRDWAGGWTHGDSSDWVLEDGLEAKDEAALELLLSTVNARQR
;
A
#
# COMPACT_ATOMS: atom_id res chain seq x y z
N MET A 1 24.30 50.76 -2.30
CA MET A 1 24.26 49.42 -1.71
C MET A 1 23.94 49.61 -0.24
N SER A 2 22.66 49.55 0.10
CA SER A 2 22.12 49.79 1.43
C SER A 2 22.30 48.56 2.31
N ASP A 3 22.82 48.80 3.51
CA ASP A 3 22.94 47.87 4.63
C ASP A 3 21.62 47.14 4.91
N PHE A 4 21.58 45.83 4.66
CA PHE A 4 20.60 44.96 5.31
C PHE A 4 21.16 44.62 6.70
N PRO A 5 20.55 45.08 7.80
CA PRO A 5 21.06 44.76 9.12
C PRO A 5 20.90 43.25 9.39
N PRO A 6 21.89 42.58 9.99
CA PRO A 6 21.82 41.15 10.36
C PRO A 6 20.71 40.82 11.38
N ALA A 7 20.00 41.83 11.89
CA ALA A 7 18.88 41.70 12.81
C ALA A 7 17.55 41.27 12.15
N ALA A 8 17.42 41.36 10.82
CA ALA A 8 16.12 41.24 10.14
C ALA A 8 15.44 39.87 10.28
N LEU A 9 16.21 38.77 10.27
CA LEU A 9 15.63 37.41 10.34
C LEU A 9 15.23 37.03 11.77
N ALA A 10 16.02 37.44 12.76
CA ALA A 10 15.74 37.15 14.18
C ALA A 10 14.64 38.05 14.76
N SER A 11 14.24 39.12 14.08
CA SER A 11 13.10 39.98 14.44
C SER A 11 11.76 39.47 13.92
N LEU A 12 11.74 38.51 13.00
CA LEU A 12 10.49 37.95 12.47
C LEU A 12 9.73 37.15 13.56
N PRO A 13 8.39 37.03 13.44
CA PRO A 13 7.61 36.11 14.26
C PRO A 13 8.11 34.66 14.11
N PRO A 14 8.12 33.85 15.19
CA PRO A 14 8.57 32.45 15.13
C PRO A 14 7.91 31.63 14.03
N GLU A 15 6.62 31.86 13.78
CA GLU A 15 5.80 31.12 12.81
C GLU A 15 6.29 31.36 11.38
N ILE A 16 6.71 32.58 11.07
CA ILE A 16 7.29 32.94 9.77
C ILE A 16 8.67 32.32 9.61
N ILE A 17 9.49 32.32 10.67
CA ILE A 17 10.80 31.67 10.66
C ILE A 17 10.63 30.15 10.47
N GLU A 18 9.63 29.55 11.10
CA GLU A 18 9.32 28.13 10.95
C GLU A 18 8.93 27.77 9.52
N GLN A 19 8.09 28.59 8.87
CA GLN A 19 7.74 28.43 7.46
C GLN A 19 8.94 28.60 6.53
N ILE A 20 9.83 29.56 6.79
CA ILE A 20 11.06 29.71 6.01
C ILE A 20 11.94 28.48 6.19
N PHE A 21 12.12 28.03 7.43
CA PHE A 21 13.00 26.91 7.76
C PHE A 21 12.46 25.56 7.29
N SER A 22 11.15 25.38 7.19
CA SER A 22 10.56 24.15 6.65
C SER A 22 10.90 23.93 5.17
N LEU A 23 11.24 24.99 4.44
CA LEU A 23 11.68 24.93 3.04
C LEU A 23 13.18 24.65 2.90
N LEU A 24 13.96 24.66 3.99
CA LEU A 24 15.41 24.52 3.94
C LEU A 24 15.85 23.05 4.08
N PRO A 25 16.93 22.64 3.38
CA PRO A 25 17.53 21.33 3.59
C PRO A 25 18.00 21.13 5.03
N ARG A 26 17.90 19.90 5.53
CA ARG A 26 18.33 19.53 6.89
C ARG A 26 19.79 19.91 7.19
N THR A 27 20.69 19.81 6.22
CA THR A 27 22.09 20.21 6.35
C THR A 27 22.21 21.70 6.68
N THR A 28 21.46 22.55 5.96
CA THR A 28 21.37 23.99 6.22
C THR A 28 20.79 24.26 7.60
N LEU A 29 19.71 23.58 7.98
CA LEU A 29 19.12 23.73 9.32
C LEU A 29 20.12 23.36 10.42
N CYS A 30 20.94 22.32 10.23
CA CYS A 30 21.99 21.96 11.17
C CYS A 30 23.04 23.06 11.35
N HIS A 31 23.39 23.80 10.30
CA HIS A 31 24.29 24.96 10.41
C HIS A 31 23.59 26.17 11.06
N LEU A 32 22.31 26.41 10.75
CA LEU A 32 21.52 27.48 11.35
C LEU A 32 21.40 27.35 12.88
N ARG A 33 21.50 26.12 13.40
CA ARG A 33 21.58 25.84 14.85
C ARG A 33 22.74 26.54 15.55
N LEU A 34 23.81 26.85 14.83
CA LEU A 34 25.03 27.42 15.38
C LEU A 34 25.08 28.95 15.28
N LEU A 35 24.14 29.58 14.54
CA LEU A 35 24.21 31.02 14.25
C LEU A 35 23.69 31.89 15.40
N HIS A 36 22.57 31.53 16.03
CA HIS A 36 21.92 32.35 17.05
C HIS A 36 21.05 31.49 17.97
N ARG A 37 20.95 31.81 19.27
CA ARG A 37 20.20 30.97 20.25
C ARG A 37 18.72 30.78 19.87
N ARG A 38 18.02 31.86 19.50
CA ARG A 38 16.60 31.82 19.11
C ARG A 38 16.40 31.02 17.82
N LEU A 39 17.17 31.33 16.78
CA LEU A 39 17.10 30.62 15.50
C LEU A 39 17.51 29.16 15.68
N GLY A 40 18.46 28.89 16.57
CA GLY A 40 18.95 27.55 16.80
C GLY A 40 17.96 26.65 17.53
N PHE A 41 17.10 27.20 18.39
CA PHE A 41 15.97 26.46 18.95
C PHE A 41 14.98 26.03 17.85
N ILE A 42 14.54 26.99 17.03
CA ILE A 42 13.60 26.75 15.92
C ILE A 42 14.20 25.78 14.88
N ALA A 43 15.43 26.02 14.46
CA ALA A 43 16.16 25.16 13.53
C ALA A 43 16.36 23.74 14.09
N THR A 44 16.59 23.60 15.41
CA THR A 44 16.66 22.27 16.03
C THR A 44 15.32 21.57 15.98
N ALA A 45 14.23 22.25 16.32
CA ALA A 45 12.89 21.67 16.27
C ALA A 45 12.54 21.13 14.88
N ILE A 46 12.87 21.90 13.83
CA ILE A 46 12.59 21.51 12.44
C ILE A 46 13.57 20.43 11.95
N ALA A 47 14.87 20.56 12.24
CA ALA A 47 15.89 19.61 11.78
C ALA A 47 15.72 18.18 12.35
N PHE A 48 15.04 18.04 13.49
CA PHE A 48 14.76 16.77 14.16
C PHE A 48 13.27 16.41 14.16
N ARG A 49 12.42 17.18 13.47
CA ARG A 49 10.98 16.88 13.36
C ARG A 49 10.73 15.51 12.74
N THR A 50 11.47 15.19 11.68
CA THR A 50 11.37 13.92 10.97
C THR A 50 12.61 13.07 11.23
N LEU A 51 12.40 11.82 11.60
CA LEU A 51 13.46 10.84 11.87
C LEU A 51 13.24 9.60 11.02
N ARG A 52 14.32 8.96 10.57
CA ARG A 52 14.28 7.73 9.80
C ARG A 52 15.11 6.66 10.48
N LEU A 53 14.55 5.47 10.58
CA LEU A 53 15.20 4.25 11.02
C LEU A 53 15.30 3.31 9.81
N GLN A 54 16.47 3.26 9.18
CA GLN A 54 16.74 2.35 8.08
C GLN A 54 17.34 1.04 8.61
N ALA A 55 16.97 -0.08 7.99
CA ALA A 55 17.47 -1.40 8.34
C ALA A 55 19.01 -1.50 8.24
N PHE A 56 19.60 -0.75 7.32
CA PHE A 56 21.01 -0.86 6.96
C PHE A 56 21.75 0.47 7.10
N GLY A 57 23.08 0.38 7.18
CA GLY A 57 23.96 1.53 7.36
C GLY A 57 23.96 2.10 8.79
N ASN A 58 24.35 3.37 8.93
CA ASN A 58 24.53 4.02 10.24
C ASN A 58 23.23 4.62 10.82
N SER A 59 22.06 4.27 10.26
CA SER A 59 20.77 4.81 10.69
C SER A 59 20.38 4.37 12.09
N PRO A 60 20.55 3.09 12.49
CA PRO A 60 20.14 2.64 13.82
C PRO A 60 20.89 3.34 14.96
N GLN A 61 22.21 3.55 14.82
CA GLN A 61 23.01 4.24 15.84
C GLN A 61 22.56 5.69 16.04
N ARG A 62 22.22 6.38 14.94
CA ARG A 62 21.69 7.76 15.00
C ARG A 62 20.31 7.80 15.64
N PHE A 63 19.46 6.83 15.31
CA PHE A 63 18.13 6.69 15.90
C PHE A 63 18.22 6.49 17.41
N THR A 64 19.08 5.57 17.86
CA THR A 64 19.35 5.31 19.28
C THR A 64 19.83 6.55 20.01
N HIS A 65 20.80 7.28 19.46
CA HIS A 65 21.32 8.51 20.07
C HIS A 65 20.25 9.60 20.22
N ILE A 66 19.35 9.74 19.24
CA ILE A 66 18.24 10.71 19.31
C ILE A 66 17.18 10.25 20.32
N ALA A 67 16.82 8.97 20.34
CA ALA A 67 15.84 8.40 21.26
C ALA A 67 16.28 8.55 22.73
N GLN A 68 17.57 8.34 23.01
CA GLN A 68 18.17 8.47 24.33
C GLN A 68 18.39 9.95 24.74
N SER A 69 18.32 10.89 23.81
CA SER A 69 18.53 12.31 24.10
C SER A 69 17.24 12.98 24.55
N ASP A 70 17.13 13.29 25.85
CA ASP A 70 16.01 14.07 26.42
C ASP A 70 15.79 15.41 25.71
N LYS A 71 16.87 16.00 25.16
CA LYS A 71 16.84 17.29 24.46
C LYS A 71 16.29 17.20 23.03
N LEU A 72 16.39 16.04 22.37
CA LEU A 72 16.06 15.91 20.96
C LEU A 72 14.77 15.12 20.72
N ARG A 73 14.51 14.08 21.52
CA ARG A 73 13.36 13.18 21.28
C ARG A 73 12.01 13.89 21.31
N GLY A 74 11.88 14.99 22.06
CA GLY A 74 10.63 15.77 22.14
C GLY A 74 10.26 16.49 20.84
N PHE A 75 11.24 16.76 19.97
CA PHE A 75 11.02 17.42 18.68
C PHE A 75 10.53 16.48 17.59
N VAL A 76 10.75 15.17 17.72
CA VAL A 76 10.36 14.18 16.70
C VAL A 76 8.84 14.06 16.66
N LYS A 77 8.26 14.32 15.49
CA LYS A 77 6.82 14.22 15.19
C LYS A 77 6.51 13.19 14.12
N ASP A 78 7.47 12.87 13.25
CA ASP A 78 7.28 11.97 12.12
C ASP A 78 8.43 10.95 12.09
N ILE A 79 8.11 9.66 12.06
CA ILE A 79 9.09 8.58 11.97
C ILE A 79 8.85 7.73 10.73
N THR A 80 9.91 7.41 10.02
CA THR A 80 9.89 6.41 8.95
C THR A 80 10.78 5.22 9.32
N CYS A 81 10.19 4.04 9.49
CA CYS A 81 10.93 2.77 9.62
C CYS A 81 10.98 2.10 8.25
N ASP A 82 12.17 1.73 7.80
CA ASP A 82 12.41 1.38 6.41
C ASP A 82 13.37 0.20 6.30
N THR A 83 12.86 -0.93 5.83
CA THR A 83 13.64 -2.16 5.67
C THR A 83 14.22 -2.33 4.26
N TRP A 84 13.83 -1.46 3.33
CA TRP A 84 14.32 -1.50 1.96
C TRP A 84 15.75 -0.96 1.85
N ILE A 85 16.64 -1.73 1.22
CA ILE A 85 18.08 -1.46 1.13
C ILE A 85 18.41 -0.34 0.15
N GLY A 86 17.88 -0.39 -1.08
CA GLY A 86 18.35 0.48 -2.15
C GLY A 86 18.11 -0.11 -3.54
N PRO A 87 18.05 0.70 -4.60
CA PRO A 87 17.92 0.19 -5.97
C PRO A 87 19.20 -0.51 -6.45
N GLU A 88 20.32 -0.19 -5.81
CA GLU A 88 21.65 -0.78 -6.04
C GLU A 88 21.79 -2.18 -5.41
N TYR A 89 20.81 -2.61 -4.61
CA TYR A 89 20.79 -3.96 -4.05
C TYR A 89 20.16 -4.93 -5.05
N GLU A 90 20.83 -6.05 -5.30
CA GLU A 90 20.34 -7.08 -6.20
C GLU A 90 19.35 -7.99 -5.47
N TYR A 91 18.07 -7.59 -5.46
CA TYR A 91 16.98 -8.40 -4.94
C TYR A 91 16.80 -9.70 -5.73
N HIS A 92 16.28 -10.73 -5.06
CA HIS A 92 16.05 -12.09 -5.56
C HIS A 92 17.31 -12.84 -6.02
N LYS A 93 18.49 -12.43 -5.55
CA LYS A 93 19.74 -13.16 -5.78
C LYS A 93 20.28 -13.70 -4.45
N TRP A 94 20.46 -15.03 -4.41
CA TRP A 94 21.17 -15.88 -3.43
C TRP A 94 21.58 -15.25 -2.07
N ASP A 95 21.12 -15.82 -0.94
CA ASP A 95 21.67 -15.82 0.45
C ASP A 95 22.41 -14.58 1.01
N ARG A 96 22.18 -13.39 0.46
CA ARG A 96 22.91 -12.17 0.85
C ARG A 96 22.10 -11.18 1.67
N TYR A 97 20.84 -11.48 1.95
CA TYR A 97 20.03 -10.63 2.82
C TYR A 97 20.40 -10.91 4.28
N GLU A 98 21.26 -10.05 4.83
CA GLU A 98 21.64 -10.11 6.24
C GLU A 98 20.49 -9.57 7.11
N ILE A 99 20.12 -10.30 8.15
CA ILE A 99 19.14 -9.84 9.14
C ILE A 99 19.64 -8.51 9.73
N PRO A 100 18.87 -7.41 9.65
CA PRO A 100 19.31 -6.09 10.07
C PRO A 100 19.27 -5.94 11.60
N LEU A 101 20.24 -6.55 12.27
CA LEU A 101 20.30 -6.64 13.73
C LEU A 101 20.24 -5.27 14.43
N GLY A 102 21.00 -4.28 13.93
CA GLY A 102 21.00 -2.93 14.48
C GLY A 102 19.61 -2.27 14.43
N PHE A 103 18.84 -2.54 13.39
CA PHE A 103 17.48 -2.03 13.24
C PHE A 103 16.53 -2.65 14.26
N PHE A 104 16.57 -3.97 14.44
CA PHE A 104 15.76 -4.63 15.46
C PHE A 104 16.11 -4.15 16.87
N ALA A 105 17.38 -3.88 17.16
CA ALA A 105 17.79 -3.31 18.44
C ALA A 105 17.30 -1.88 18.66
N ALA A 106 17.19 -1.07 17.59
CA ALA A 106 16.73 0.31 17.67
C ALA A 106 15.20 0.44 17.65
N LEU A 107 14.48 -0.53 17.08
CA LEU A 107 13.03 -0.46 16.88
C LEU A 107 12.23 -0.28 18.19
N PRO A 108 12.54 -1.00 19.29
CA PRO A 108 11.89 -0.79 20.59
C PRO A 108 12.06 0.61 21.19
N LEU A 109 13.05 1.38 20.72
CA LEU A 109 13.26 2.76 21.18
C LEU A 109 12.21 3.73 20.63
N LEU A 110 11.35 3.28 19.70
CA LEU A 110 10.18 4.03 19.23
C LEU A 110 9.33 4.55 20.41
N ARG A 111 9.24 3.77 21.49
CA ARG A 111 8.49 4.12 22.71
C ARG A 111 8.95 5.41 23.40
N HIS A 112 10.14 5.93 23.08
CA HIS A 112 10.64 7.18 23.67
C HIS A 112 10.06 8.44 22.99
N PHE A 113 9.46 8.32 21.80
CA PHE A 113 8.96 9.46 21.03
C PHE A 113 7.48 9.77 21.33
N ARG A 114 7.21 10.29 22.54
CA ARG A 114 5.84 10.64 22.99
C ARG A 114 5.13 11.69 22.14
N GLY A 115 5.90 12.51 21.43
CA GLY A 115 5.39 13.55 20.55
C GLY A 115 5.02 13.07 19.15
N LEU A 116 5.19 11.78 18.83
CA LEU A 116 4.98 11.21 17.51
C LEU A 116 3.53 11.41 17.04
N LYS A 117 3.37 11.83 15.79
CA LYS A 117 2.09 12.09 15.11
C LYS A 117 1.92 11.25 13.86
N ALA A 118 2.99 11.04 13.09
CA ALA A 118 2.96 10.17 11.91
C ALA A 118 4.02 9.08 11.98
N LEU A 119 3.62 7.85 11.61
CA LEU A 119 4.51 6.71 11.49
C LEU A 119 4.34 6.11 10.09
N HIS A 120 5.47 5.94 9.42
CA HIS A 120 5.52 5.38 8.08
C HIS A 120 6.41 4.14 8.10
N LEU A 121 5.83 2.99 7.77
CA LEU A 121 6.53 1.72 7.63
C LEU A 121 6.71 1.44 6.16
N ARG A 122 7.93 1.15 5.75
CA ARG A 122 8.23 0.74 4.39
C ARG A 122 8.97 -0.57 4.40
N PHE A 123 8.26 -1.60 3.97
CA PHE A 123 8.82 -2.91 3.72
C PHE A 123 9.43 -3.00 2.32
N SER A 124 10.29 -3.99 2.10
CA SER A 124 10.68 -4.38 0.74
C SER A 124 9.44 -4.81 -0.05
N GLN A 125 9.37 -4.53 -1.35
CA GLN A 125 8.32 -5.12 -2.19
C GLN A 125 8.52 -6.63 -2.41
N TYR A 126 9.70 -7.14 -2.06
CA TYR A 126 10.11 -8.52 -2.25
C TYR A 126 9.89 -9.30 -0.96
N CYS A 127 8.73 -9.94 -0.89
CA CYS A 127 8.29 -10.71 0.28
C CYS A 127 7.58 -12.00 -0.11
N GLY A 128 7.42 -12.89 0.88
CA GLY A 128 6.65 -14.10 0.71
C GLY A 128 6.63 -14.94 1.99
N ARG A 129 5.77 -15.95 2.00
CA ARG A 129 5.73 -16.96 3.07
C ARG A 129 6.78 -18.03 2.79
N GLU A 130 7.53 -18.43 3.82
CA GLU A 130 8.46 -19.56 3.73
C GLU A 130 7.71 -20.84 3.34
N GLY A 131 8.34 -21.71 2.54
CA GLY A 131 7.75 -22.97 2.07
C GLY A 131 6.95 -22.89 0.77
N ARG A 132 6.64 -21.70 0.24
CA ARG A 132 6.09 -21.57 -1.12
C ARG A 132 7.19 -21.87 -2.14
N VAL A 133 6.85 -22.65 -3.19
CA VAL A 133 7.76 -23.03 -4.29
C VAL A 133 8.11 -21.80 -5.14
N THR A 134 8.92 -20.92 -4.60
CA THR A 134 9.59 -19.88 -5.36
C THR A 134 11.04 -20.28 -5.46
N ARG A 135 11.54 -20.46 -6.70
CA ARG A 135 12.98 -20.58 -6.93
C ARG A 135 13.70 -19.22 -6.69
N LEU A 136 13.04 -18.24 -6.08
CA LEU A 136 13.58 -16.91 -5.75
C LEU A 136 13.84 -16.86 -4.25
N THR A 137 14.93 -16.22 -3.83
CA THR A 137 15.16 -15.94 -2.41
C THR A 137 14.17 -14.88 -1.94
N ILE A 138 13.57 -15.10 -0.78
CA ILE A 138 12.69 -14.14 -0.09
C ILE A 138 13.56 -13.32 0.87
N GLU A 139 13.63 -12.01 0.68
CA GLU A 139 14.35 -11.11 1.59
C GLU A 139 13.58 -10.89 2.90
N GLU A 140 12.27 -10.68 2.81
CA GLU A 140 11.40 -10.44 3.96
C GLU A 140 10.31 -11.49 4.06
N THR A 141 10.44 -12.36 5.05
CA THR A 141 9.49 -13.43 5.32
C THR A 141 8.27 -12.91 6.10
N GLY A 142 7.24 -13.76 6.17
CA GLY A 142 6.07 -13.48 7.00
C GLY A 142 6.42 -13.15 8.45
N ASP A 143 7.31 -13.95 9.03
CA ASP A 143 7.76 -13.81 10.42
C ASP A 143 8.63 -12.59 10.65
N PHE A 144 9.48 -12.22 9.69
CA PHE A 144 10.22 -10.95 9.73
C PHE A 144 9.26 -9.77 9.86
N ARG A 145 8.22 -9.72 9.02
CA ARG A 145 7.26 -8.61 8.99
C ARG A 145 6.40 -8.58 10.23
N TYR A 146 5.94 -9.75 10.68
CA TYR A 146 5.22 -9.89 11.94
C TYR A 146 6.03 -9.32 13.10
N ARG A 147 7.30 -9.70 13.24
CA ARG A 147 8.19 -9.18 14.29
C ARG A 147 8.28 -7.66 14.27
N VAL A 148 8.47 -7.06 13.10
CA VAL A 148 8.54 -5.60 12.96
C VAL A 148 7.23 -4.94 13.37
N LEU A 149 6.11 -5.44 12.85
CA LEU A 149 4.78 -4.89 13.13
C LEU A 149 4.41 -5.04 14.61
N ASP A 150 4.58 -6.22 15.20
CA ASP A 150 4.29 -6.44 16.62
C ASP A 150 5.11 -5.50 17.50
N VAL A 151 6.44 -5.39 17.32
CA VAL A 151 7.26 -4.44 18.10
C VAL A 151 6.70 -3.02 18.03
N ILE A 152 6.33 -2.57 16.83
CA ILE A 152 5.80 -1.23 16.61
C ILE A 152 4.47 -1.05 17.34
N PHE A 153 3.51 -1.96 17.14
CA PHE A 153 2.19 -1.85 17.75
C PHE A 153 2.28 -1.94 19.28
N GLN A 154 3.14 -2.81 19.82
CA GLN A 154 3.42 -2.87 21.26
C GLN A 154 4.06 -1.58 21.79
N CYS A 155 4.97 -0.96 21.03
CA CYS A 155 5.57 0.33 21.41
C CYS A 155 4.55 1.47 21.39
N LEU A 156 3.63 1.47 20.42
CA LEU A 156 2.56 2.46 20.30
C LEU A 156 1.49 2.28 21.38
N ALA A 157 1.10 1.05 21.68
CA ALA A 157 0.19 0.72 22.79
C ALA A 157 0.84 0.94 24.17
N GLY A 158 2.18 0.97 24.24
CA GLY A 158 2.90 1.15 25.49
C GLY A 158 3.10 -0.14 26.30
N THR A 159 2.80 -1.28 25.68
CA THR A 159 2.80 -2.63 26.25
C THR A 159 4.07 -3.43 25.94
N TRP A 160 5.01 -2.85 25.18
CA TRP A 160 6.28 -3.53 24.83
C TRP A 160 7.11 -3.85 26.09
N SER A 161 7.69 -5.07 26.12
CA SER A 161 8.69 -5.49 27.13
C SER A 161 9.80 -6.33 26.49
N ALA A 162 10.99 -6.31 27.11
CA ALA A 162 12.13 -7.09 26.64
C ALA A 162 11.86 -8.61 26.71
N GLU A 163 11.21 -9.07 27.79
CA GLU A 163 10.86 -10.48 28.01
C GLU A 163 9.93 -11.02 26.91
N ARG A 164 8.88 -10.27 26.56
CA ARG A 164 7.96 -10.67 25.48
C ARG A 164 8.69 -10.73 24.14
N GLN A 165 9.56 -9.76 23.86
CA GLN A 165 10.35 -9.75 22.63
C GLN A 165 11.24 -10.99 22.52
N GLN A 166 11.93 -11.35 23.61
CA GLN A 166 12.76 -12.55 23.65
C GLN A 166 11.95 -13.82 23.39
N HIS A 167 10.75 -13.92 23.96
CA HIS A 167 9.86 -15.05 23.72
C HIS A 167 9.45 -15.15 22.24
N ILE A 168 9.05 -14.04 21.62
CA ILE A 168 8.71 -13.98 20.20
C ILE A 168 9.93 -14.35 19.35
N ASP A 169 11.11 -13.80 19.64
CA ASP A 169 12.33 -14.07 18.89
C ASP A 169 12.72 -15.56 18.95
N GLN A 170 12.50 -16.22 20.10
CA GLN A 170 12.68 -17.67 20.24
C GLN A 170 11.65 -18.46 19.41
N LEU A 171 10.38 -18.09 19.48
CA LEU A 171 9.31 -18.77 18.72
C LEU A 171 9.53 -18.69 17.21
N LEU A 172 10.03 -17.55 16.71
CA LEU A 172 10.27 -17.32 15.29
C LEU A 172 11.62 -17.87 14.80
N GLY A 173 12.43 -18.49 15.67
CA GLY A 173 13.79 -18.91 15.31
C GLY A 173 14.73 -17.74 14.99
N LEU A 174 14.36 -16.51 15.37
CA LEU A 174 15.12 -15.27 15.14
C LEU A 174 16.04 -14.92 16.33
N ALA A 175 16.18 -15.84 17.29
CA ALA A 175 16.99 -15.72 18.49
C ALA A 175 18.50 -15.69 18.18
N SER A 176 18.97 -14.57 17.62
CA SER A 176 20.39 -14.24 17.51
C SER A 176 20.71 -13.06 18.44
N SER A 177 21.25 -13.39 19.61
CA SER A 177 22.09 -12.59 20.51
C SER A 177 21.84 -11.06 20.58
N PHE A 178 20.68 -10.61 21.03
CA PHE A 178 20.53 -9.22 21.48
C PHE A 178 20.07 -9.14 22.93
N ASP A 179 20.93 -8.56 23.75
CA ASP A 179 20.57 -8.04 25.05
C ASP A 179 19.90 -6.68 24.81
N VAL A 180 18.58 -6.66 24.77
CA VAL A 180 17.83 -5.40 24.73
C VAL A 180 18.00 -4.77 26.12
N SER A 181 19.10 -4.06 26.33
CA SER A 181 19.41 -3.32 27.56
C SER A 181 18.53 -2.07 27.70
N ALA A 182 17.24 -2.20 27.40
CA ALA A 182 16.28 -1.12 27.44
C ALA A 182 15.41 -1.34 28.68
N SER A 183 15.50 -0.42 29.64
CA SER A 183 14.69 -0.45 30.86
C SER A 183 13.21 -0.67 30.51
N ASP A 184 12.59 -1.67 31.14
CA ASP A 184 11.15 -1.97 31.07
C ASP A 184 10.38 -0.89 31.82
N ILE A 185 10.37 0.31 31.25
CA ILE A 185 9.50 1.39 31.71
C ILE A 185 8.18 1.22 30.98
N VAL A 186 7.13 0.87 31.74
CA VAL A 186 5.75 0.89 31.24
C VAL A 186 5.50 2.26 30.65
N ALA A 187 5.26 2.25 29.35
CA ALA A 187 5.20 3.42 28.52
C ALA A 187 3.74 3.83 28.36
N ALA A 188 3.40 5.12 28.53
CA ALA A 188 2.06 5.57 28.16
C ALA A 188 1.81 5.36 26.64
N PRO A 189 0.59 5.04 26.19
CA PRO A 189 0.29 4.90 24.77
C PRO A 189 0.66 6.15 23.96
N ILE A 190 1.09 5.97 22.72
CA ILE A 190 1.43 7.05 21.78
C ILE A 190 0.20 7.37 20.93
N SER A 191 -0.31 8.60 21.02
CA SER A 191 -1.45 9.06 20.22
C SER A 191 -1.03 9.43 18.79
N LEU A 192 -1.11 8.44 17.90
CA LEU A 192 -0.76 8.56 16.48
C LEU A 192 -1.92 9.11 15.66
N SER A 193 -1.67 10.09 14.79
CA SER A 193 -2.68 10.63 13.86
C SER A 193 -2.64 10.05 12.46
N ALA A 194 -1.47 9.60 12.01
CA ALA A 194 -1.29 9.04 10.67
C ALA A 194 -0.44 7.77 10.69
N LEU A 195 -0.93 6.70 10.07
CA LEU A 195 -0.23 5.45 9.87
C LEU A 195 -0.15 5.13 8.37
N THR A 196 1.07 4.99 7.86
CA THR A 196 1.32 4.52 6.50
C THR A 196 2.09 3.22 6.54
N ILE A 197 1.63 2.21 5.81
CA ILE A 197 2.36 0.97 5.61
C ILE A 197 2.50 0.73 4.11
N SER A 198 3.73 0.79 3.64
CA SER A 198 4.10 0.54 2.26
C SER A 198 4.66 -0.87 2.12
N ASN A 199 4.16 -1.59 1.11
CA ASN A 199 4.47 -2.99 0.83
C ASN A 199 4.10 -3.95 1.97
N LEU A 200 2.92 -3.80 2.59
CA LEU A 200 2.33 -4.82 3.48
C LEU A 200 2.20 -6.15 2.73
N GLY A 201 2.36 -7.28 3.42
CA GLY A 201 2.23 -8.60 2.77
C GLY A 201 0.82 -8.87 2.27
N ASP A 202 0.69 -9.65 1.20
CA ASP A 202 -0.56 -10.18 0.66
C ASP A 202 -1.09 -11.39 1.43
N TYR A 203 -0.95 -11.38 2.76
CA TYR A 203 -1.40 -12.46 3.64
C TYR A 203 -1.95 -11.89 4.95
N HIS A 204 -2.94 -12.57 5.50
CA HIS A 204 -3.47 -12.27 6.82
C HIS A 204 -2.60 -12.90 7.92
N ASP A 205 -2.13 -12.10 8.88
CA ASP A 205 -1.40 -12.60 10.05
C ASP A 205 -2.25 -12.41 11.31
N ALA A 206 -2.96 -13.48 11.70
CA ALA A 206 -3.85 -13.49 12.86
C ALA A 206 -3.11 -13.13 14.16
N ARG A 207 -1.82 -13.50 14.29
CA ARG A 207 -1.01 -13.19 15.48
C ARG A 207 -0.94 -11.67 15.71
N LEU A 208 -0.90 -10.90 14.62
CA LEU A 208 -0.90 -9.44 14.67
C LEU A 208 -2.32 -8.91 14.88
N THR A 209 -3.25 -9.25 13.99
CA THR A 209 -4.57 -8.61 13.95
C THR A 209 -5.46 -8.96 15.15
N GLU A 210 -5.21 -10.10 15.80
CA GLU A 210 -5.92 -10.48 17.01
C GLU A 210 -5.30 -9.89 18.28
N SER A 211 -4.07 -9.35 18.20
CA SER A 211 -3.39 -8.79 19.36
C SER A 211 -4.07 -7.54 19.90
N ASP A 212 -4.08 -7.39 21.22
CA ASP A 212 -4.69 -6.24 21.90
C ASP A 212 -3.99 -4.94 21.52
N ALA A 213 -2.66 -4.94 21.43
CA ALA A 213 -1.88 -3.77 21.03
C ALA A 213 -2.26 -3.27 19.64
N PHE A 214 -2.48 -4.18 18.67
CA PHE A 214 -2.95 -3.81 17.34
C PHE A 214 -4.34 -3.17 17.39
N LYS A 215 -5.29 -3.83 18.08
CA LYS A 215 -6.68 -3.36 18.22
C LYS A 215 -6.76 -2.00 18.92
N GLU A 216 -6.02 -1.80 20.00
CA GLU A 216 -5.98 -0.55 20.77
C GLU A 216 -5.44 0.62 19.94
N VAL A 217 -4.35 0.40 19.20
CA VAL A 217 -3.73 1.45 18.38
C VAL A 217 -4.65 1.82 17.21
N LEU A 218 -5.24 0.84 16.52
CA LEU A 218 -6.14 1.11 15.41
C LEU A 218 -7.47 1.71 15.85
N ALA A 219 -8.01 1.32 17.01
CA ALA A 219 -9.22 1.90 17.58
C ALA A 219 -8.99 3.29 18.21
N SER A 220 -7.76 3.82 18.19
CA SER A 220 -7.45 5.13 18.74
C SER A 220 -8.22 6.23 18.01
N SER A 221 -8.93 7.07 18.76
CA SER A 221 -9.64 8.25 18.23
C SER A 221 -8.72 9.30 17.61
N SER A 222 -7.42 9.24 17.87
CA SER A 222 -6.45 10.14 17.26
C SER A 222 -6.08 9.75 15.82
N LEU A 223 -6.25 8.48 15.44
CA LEU A 223 -5.88 7.97 14.12
C LEU A 223 -6.94 8.37 13.09
N VAL A 224 -6.58 9.32 12.23
CA VAL A 224 -7.47 9.91 11.22
C VAL A 224 -7.00 9.67 9.79
N ASP A 225 -5.76 9.21 9.60
CA ASP A 225 -5.14 8.96 8.30
C ASP A 225 -4.52 7.55 8.28
N LEU A 226 -5.08 6.67 7.46
CA LEU A 226 -4.61 5.30 7.26
C LEU A 226 -4.31 5.05 5.79
N ARG A 227 -3.10 4.56 5.53
CA ARG A 227 -2.62 4.28 4.17
C ARG A 227 -1.94 2.94 4.10
N ILE A 228 -2.46 2.05 3.28
CA ILE A 228 -1.98 0.68 3.13
C ILE A 228 -1.68 0.43 1.65
N TYR A 229 -0.43 0.09 1.36
CA TYR A 229 -0.02 -0.47 0.08
C TYR A 229 0.35 -1.94 0.32
N ILE A 230 -0.42 -2.86 -0.25
CA ILE A 230 -0.17 -4.31 -0.27
C ILE A 230 0.78 -4.68 -1.42
N ALA A 231 1.92 -5.25 -1.07
CA ALA A 231 2.81 -5.93 -2.02
C ALA A 231 2.37 -7.38 -2.20
N THR A 232 2.43 -7.87 -3.43
CA THR A 232 2.13 -9.27 -3.75
C THR A 232 3.41 -10.05 -3.99
N GLN A 233 3.47 -11.29 -3.52
CA GLN A 233 4.62 -12.15 -3.77
C GLN A 233 4.85 -12.32 -5.28
N LEU A 234 6.08 -12.11 -5.76
CA LEU A 234 6.39 -12.29 -7.19
C LEU A 234 6.62 -13.78 -7.50
N SER A 235 5.79 -14.35 -8.37
CA SER A 235 5.99 -15.68 -8.96
C SER A 235 7.01 -15.62 -10.12
N ARG A 236 7.86 -16.66 -10.25
CA ARG A 236 8.76 -16.82 -11.43
C ARG A 236 8.00 -16.96 -12.75
N PHE A 237 6.71 -17.27 -12.71
CA PHE A 237 5.87 -17.50 -13.89
C PHE A 237 5.04 -16.28 -14.30
N GLY A 238 5.28 -15.11 -13.69
CA GLY A 238 4.51 -13.88 -13.94
C GLY A 238 3.30 -13.71 -13.01
N GLN A 239 2.58 -12.60 -13.18
CA GLN A 239 1.40 -12.19 -12.39
C GLN A 239 0.28 -13.26 -12.39
N SER A 240 0.23 -14.07 -13.45
CA SER A 240 -0.84 -15.01 -13.82
C SER A 240 -1.16 -16.13 -12.82
N ARG A 241 -0.24 -16.49 -11.91
CA ARG A 241 -0.48 -17.54 -10.90
C ARG A 241 -0.62 -17.01 -9.48
N ASN A 242 -0.40 -15.72 -9.26
CA ASN A 242 -0.52 -15.12 -7.93
C ASN A 242 -1.96 -15.02 -7.46
N ILE A 243 -2.89 -14.82 -8.40
CA ILE A 243 -4.33 -14.75 -8.16
C ILE A 243 -4.87 -16.05 -7.55
N CYS A 244 -4.23 -17.19 -7.79
CA CYS A 244 -4.66 -18.47 -7.23
C CYS A 244 -4.22 -18.68 -5.77
N TYR A 245 -3.40 -17.80 -5.17
CA TYR A 245 -2.92 -18.03 -3.80
C TYR A 245 -3.96 -17.66 -2.75
N ARG A 246 -4.25 -18.62 -1.86
CA ARG A 246 -5.20 -18.47 -0.75
C ARG A 246 -4.96 -17.30 0.16
N ASP A 247 -3.72 -17.12 0.61
CA ASP A 247 -3.41 -16.06 1.56
C ASP A 247 -3.78 -14.66 1.01
N LYS A 248 -3.72 -14.45 -0.32
CA LYS A 248 -4.13 -13.20 -0.96
C LYS A 248 -5.62 -12.96 -0.75
N HIS A 249 -6.47 -13.94 -1.04
CA HIS A 249 -7.91 -13.81 -0.83
C HIS A 249 -8.24 -13.63 0.64
N THR A 250 -7.61 -14.41 1.53
CA THR A 250 -7.79 -14.28 2.98
C THR A 250 -7.37 -12.89 3.49
N MET A 251 -6.32 -12.27 2.92
CA MET A 251 -5.93 -10.90 3.26
C MET A 251 -7.04 -9.89 2.91
N PHE A 252 -7.61 -9.96 1.71
CA PHE A 252 -8.68 -9.04 1.31
C PHE A 252 -10.02 -9.33 2.01
N GLU A 253 -10.36 -10.59 2.27
CA GLU A 253 -11.55 -10.98 3.05
C GLU A 253 -11.47 -10.50 4.51
N SER A 254 -10.29 -10.55 5.12
CA SER A 254 -10.08 -10.13 6.50
C SER A 254 -9.90 -8.61 6.65
N LEU A 255 -9.59 -7.87 5.59
CA LEU A 255 -9.28 -6.43 5.65
C LEU A 255 -10.43 -5.59 6.27
N PRO A 256 -11.72 -5.78 5.88
CA PRO A 256 -12.86 -5.07 6.49
C PRO A 256 -13.02 -5.33 7.99
N ALA A 257 -12.71 -6.54 8.45
CA ALA A 257 -12.87 -6.93 9.85
C ALA A 257 -11.66 -6.56 10.73
N THR A 258 -10.52 -6.24 10.13
CA THR A 258 -9.25 -5.98 10.84
C THR A 258 -8.81 -4.53 10.68
N TRP A 259 -8.03 -4.24 9.64
CA TRP A 259 -7.47 -2.93 9.33
C TRP A 259 -8.53 -1.86 9.08
N LEU A 260 -9.72 -2.25 8.62
CA LEU A 260 -10.83 -1.35 8.31
C LEU A 260 -12.08 -1.66 9.15
N SER A 261 -11.87 -2.13 10.39
CA SER A 261 -12.95 -2.40 11.34
C SER A 261 -13.70 -1.14 11.77
N GLN A 262 -14.87 -1.31 12.39
CA GLN A 262 -15.76 -0.21 12.78
C GLN A 262 -15.10 0.88 13.65
N PRO A 263 -14.29 0.55 14.68
CA PRO A 263 -13.62 1.59 15.47
C PRO A 263 -12.69 2.47 14.64
N VAL A 264 -12.00 1.88 13.66
CA VAL A 264 -11.07 2.59 12.78
C VAL A 264 -11.83 3.54 11.86
N THR A 265 -12.77 2.98 11.10
CA THR A 265 -13.54 3.67 10.05
C THR A 265 -14.38 4.82 10.59
N SER A 266 -14.79 4.75 11.86
CA SER A 266 -15.52 5.84 12.52
C SER A 266 -14.71 7.13 12.66
N ASN A 267 -13.37 7.07 12.70
CA ASN A 267 -12.51 8.23 12.90
C ASN A 267 -11.75 8.67 11.63
N LEU A 268 -11.62 7.78 10.64
CA LEU A 268 -10.84 8.05 9.44
C LEU A 268 -11.40 9.22 8.64
N ARG A 269 -10.49 10.14 8.29
CA ARG A 269 -10.70 11.25 7.35
C ARG A 269 -9.96 11.02 6.04
N VAL A 270 -8.86 10.27 6.08
CA VAL A 270 -8.03 9.92 4.93
C VAL A 270 -7.84 8.41 4.88
N LEU A 271 -8.18 7.82 3.74
CA LEU A 271 -7.95 6.40 3.45
C LEU A 271 -7.25 6.27 2.11
N SER A 272 -6.11 5.58 2.10
CA SER A 272 -5.41 5.20 0.87
C SER A 272 -5.22 3.69 0.82
N LEU A 273 -5.77 3.04 -0.21
CA LEU A 273 -5.61 1.62 -0.46
C LEU A 273 -4.97 1.41 -1.82
N TYR A 274 -3.85 0.70 -1.82
CA TYR A 274 -3.16 0.32 -3.04
C TYR A 274 -2.72 -1.14 -2.95
N CYS A 275 -2.75 -1.82 -4.08
CA CYS A 275 -2.20 -3.17 -4.22
C CYS A 275 -1.32 -3.20 -5.46
N TYR A 276 -0.22 -3.95 -5.40
CA TYR A 276 0.67 -4.10 -6.55
C TYR A 276 -0.05 -4.71 -7.79
N GLU A 277 -1.05 -5.55 -7.56
CA GLU A 277 -1.93 -6.13 -8.59
C GLU A 277 -3.34 -5.54 -8.50
N TYR A 278 -4.12 -5.69 -9.59
CA TYR A 278 -5.52 -5.32 -9.60
C TYR A 278 -6.32 -6.09 -8.52
N TRP A 279 -7.30 -5.42 -7.92
CA TRP A 279 -8.10 -5.93 -6.80
C TRP A 279 -9.50 -5.30 -6.78
N GLY A 280 -10.36 -5.78 -5.88
CA GLY A 280 -11.73 -5.31 -5.72
C GLY A 280 -12.71 -6.32 -6.27
N TRP A 281 -12.56 -6.67 -7.56
CA TRP A 281 -13.25 -7.82 -8.16
C TRP A 281 -12.54 -9.14 -7.83
N LEU A 282 -11.22 -9.20 -8.05
CA LEU A 282 -10.39 -10.38 -7.79
C LEU A 282 -8.95 -9.97 -7.43
N PRO A 283 -8.45 -10.27 -6.20
CA PRO A 283 -9.22 -10.77 -5.07
C PRO A 283 -10.36 -9.81 -4.68
N LYS A 284 -11.43 -10.39 -4.13
CA LYS A 284 -12.65 -9.66 -3.79
C LYS A 284 -12.41 -8.72 -2.61
N LEU A 285 -12.78 -7.44 -2.77
CA LEU A 285 -12.98 -6.52 -1.66
C LEU A 285 -14.20 -5.65 -1.92
N ASP A 286 -15.31 -5.99 -1.26
CA ASP A 286 -16.51 -5.17 -1.28
C ASP A 286 -16.39 -4.06 -0.23
N LEU A 287 -16.23 -2.82 -0.68
CA LEU A 287 -16.04 -1.68 0.22
C LEU A 287 -17.27 -1.38 1.08
N ARG A 288 -18.45 -1.92 0.75
CA ARG A 288 -19.64 -1.83 1.61
C ARG A 288 -19.46 -2.64 2.91
N ALA A 289 -18.58 -3.63 2.92
CA ALA A 289 -18.30 -4.43 4.13
C ALA A 289 -17.47 -3.68 5.18
N VAL A 290 -16.80 -2.59 4.78
CA VAL A 290 -15.93 -1.80 5.65
C VAL A 290 -16.72 -1.25 6.85
N GLY A 291 -16.09 -1.26 8.02
CA GLY A 291 -16.71 -0.79 9.26
C GLY A 291 -17.84 -1.70 9.74
N GLY A 292 -17.88 -2.95 9.30
CA GLY A 292 -18.98 -3.87 9.60
C GLY A 292 -20.28 -3.50 8.90
N GLY A 293 -20.21 -2.92 7.69
CA GLY A 293 -21.38 -2.39 6.99
C GLY A 293 -21.76 -0.94 7.36
N ALA A 294 -21.16 -0.38 8.42
CA ALA A 294 -21.42 1.00 8.84
C ALA A 294 -20.79 2.05 7.91
N GLY A 295 -19.89 1.65 7.01
CA GLY A 295 -19.25 2.52 6.04
C GLY A 295 -18.15 3.39 6.65
N LEU A 296 -17.93 4.56 6.03
CA LEU A 296 -16.81 5.47 6.30
C LEU A 296 -17.34 6.90 6.55
N PRO A 297 -18.02 7.16 7.68
CA PRO A 297 -18.89 8.33 7.86
C PRO A 297 -18.17 9.68 7.88
N ASN A 298 -16.89 9.70 8.26
CA ASN A 298 -16.09 10.93 8.39
C ASN A 298 -15.04 11.09 7.29
N LEU A 299 -15.07 10.21 6.28
CA LEU A 299 -14.05 10.16 5.25
C LEU A 299 -14.15 11.36 4.31
N LYS A 300 -13.03 12.05 4.12
CA LYS A 300 -12.91 13.23 3.25
C LYS A 300 -12.04 12.96 2.05
N VAL A 301 -11.00 12.16 2.23
CA VAL A 301 -10.04 11.82 1.18
C VAL A 301 -10.03 10.31 0.99
N LEU A 302 -10.36 9.87 -0.21
CA LEU A 302 -10.22 8.47 -0.63
C LEU A 302 -9.23 8.38 -1.78
N ALA A 303 -8.23 7.54 -1.61
CA ALA A 303 -7.28 7.18 -2.63
C ALA A 303 -7.34 5.68 -2.86
N LEU A 304 -7.60 5.28 -4.09
CA LEU A 304 -7.57 3.90 -4.53
C LEU A 304 -6.56 3.80 -5.65
N GLY A 305 -5.74 2.75 -5.65
CA GLY A 305 -5.05 2.41 -6.86
C GLY A 305 -5.03 0.93 -7.19
N LYS A 306 -5.06 0.68 -8.50
CA LYS A 306 -5.37 -0.61 -9.13
C LYS A 306 -6.70 -1.22 -8.67
N TYR A 307 -7.63 -0.40 -8.19
CA TYR A 307 -8.99 -0.85 -7.87
C TYR A 307 -9.78 -1.08 -9.16
N VAL A 308 -10.52 -2.19 -9.20
CA VAL A 308 -11.34 -2.59 -10.35
C VAL A 308 -12.80 -2.27 -10.10
N PHE A 309 -13.35 -1.38 -10.91
CA PHE A 309 -14.78 -1.10 -11.00
C PHE A 309 -15.46 -2.19 -11.85
N SER A 310 -16.47 -2.84 -11.31
CA SER A 310 -17.12 -4.02 -11.90
C SER A 310 -18.62 -4.10 -11.60
N HIS A 311 -19.14 -3.32 -10.66
CA HIS A 311 -20.52 -3.44 -10.18
C HIS A 311 -21.24 -2.11 -10.12
N GLU A 312 -22.54 -2.12 -10.45
CA GLU A 312 -23.39 -0.92 -10.42
C GLU A 312 -23.50 -0.30 -9.01
N TRP A 313 -23.40 -1.09 -7.94
CA TRP A 313 -23.44 -0.54 -6.58
C TRP A 313 -22.33 0.50 -6.34
N GLN A 314 -21.18 0.39 -7.02
CA GLN A 314 -20.06 1.33 -6.89
C GLN A 314 -20.45 2.73 -7.41
N VAL A 315 -21.37 2.80 -8.36
CA VAL A 315 -21.85 4.07 -8.95
C VAL A 315 -22.58 4.91 -7.91
N ASP A 316 -23.42 4.28 -7.10
CA ASP A 316 -24.23 4.98 -6.09
C ASP A 316 -23.59 5.00 -4.70
N TRP A 317 -22.69 4.06 -4.37
CA TRP A 317 -22.08 3.99 -3.04
C TRP A 317 -21.02 5.07 -2.80
N PHE A 318 -20.11 5.34 -3.74
CA PHE A 318 -19.08 6.37 -3.58
C PHE A 318 -19.66 7.75 -3.23
N PRO A 319 -20.75 8.22 -3.87
CA PRO A 319 -21.42 9.46 -3.50
C PRO A 319 -21.91 9.54 -2.06
N THR A 320 -22.26 8.40 -1.43
CA THR A 320 -22.74 8.37 -0.03
C THR A 320 -21.67 8.75 0.99
N LEU A 321 -20.39 8.69 0.59
CA LEU A 321 -19.25 8.97 1.46
C LEU A 321 -19.03 10.46 1.72
N GLY A 322 -19.63 11.36 0.93
CA GLY A 322 -19.44 12.81 1.11
C GLY A 322 -17.99 13.28 0.96
N LEU A 323 -17.24 12.64 0.05
CA LEU A 323 -15.82 12.90 -0.20
C LEU A 323 -15.57 14.34 -0.65
N GLU A 324 -14.44 14.89 -0.21
CA GLU A 324 -13.89 16.17 -0.67
C GLU A 324 -12.78 15.94 -1.70
N GLU A 325 -12.05 14.83 -1.59
CA GLU A 325 -10.98 14.44 -2.52
C GLU A 325 -11.08 12.96 -2.89
N LEU A 326 -10.98 12.67 -4.18
CA LEU A 326 -10.95 11.32 -4.73
C LEU A 326 -9.79 11.17 -5.71
N TYR A 327 -8.92 10.20 -5.42
CA TYR A 327 -7.75 9.86 -6.21
C TYR A 327 -7.87 8.42 -6.73
N LEU A 328 -7.83 8.26 -8.04
CA LEU A 328 -7.91 6.97 -8.73
C LEU A 328 -6.62 6.73 -9.51
N ASP A 329 -5.72 5.95 -8.94
CA ASP A 329 -4.40 5.66 -9.51
C ASP A 329 -4.38 4.29 -10.19
N ASP A 330 -4.26 4.26 -11.51
CA ASP A 330 -4.30 3.04 -12.32
C ASP A 330 -5.55 2.18 -12.06
N CYS A 331 -6.67 2.80 -11.65
CA CYS A 331 -7.95 2.12 -11.48
C CYS A 331 -8.59 1.81 -12.84
N ARG A 332 -9.30 0.69 -12.94
CA ARG A 332 -9.80 0.17 -14.22
C ARG A 332 -11.24 -0.27 -14.15
N MET A 333 -11.91 -0.27 -15.29
CA MET A 333 -13.25 -0.81 -15.45
C MET A 333 -13.17 -2.25 -15.98
N LEU A 334 -13.73 -3.23 -15.28
CA LEU A 334 -13.84 -4.60 -15.79
C LEU A 334 -14.96 -4.65 -16.83
N TYR A 335 -14.60 -5.04 -18.05
CA TYR A 335 -15.56 -5.19 -19.14
C TYR A 335 -16.06 -6.62 -19.26
N GLN A 336 -15.14 -7.59 -19.16
CA GLN A 336 -15.43 -8.99 -19.39
C GLN A 336 -14.39 -9.88 -18.71
N SER A 337 -14.80 -11.10 -18.37
CA SER A 337 -13.94 -12.14 -17.82
C SER A 337 -14.24 -13.49 -18.46
N LYS A 338 -13.20 -14.25 -18.85
CA LYS A 338 -13.25 -15.68 -19.18
C LYS A 338 -12.67 -16.47 -18.01
N THR A 339 -13.51 -17.16 -17.26
CA THR A 339 -13.11 -17.89 -16.05
C THR A 339 -13.85 -19.21 -15.92
N ASP A 340 -13.20 -20.21 -15.34
CA ASP A 340 -13.77 -21.47 -14.87
C ASP A 340 -14.31 -21.38 -13.42
N TRP A 341 -14.08 -20.26 -12.71
CA TRP A 341 -14.58 -20.09 -11.36
C TRP A 341 -16.10 -19.92 -11.33
N THR A 342 -16.71 -20.43 -10.27
CA THR A 342 -18.16 -20.32 -10.10
C THR A 342 -18.54 -18.90 -9.67
N PRO A 343 -19.51 -18.24 -10.32
CA PRO A 343 -20.09 -17.00 -9.82
C PRO A 343 -20.64 -17.15 -8.39
N ASP A 344 -20.47 -16.11 -7.57
CA ASP A 344 -20.93 -16.14 -6.19
C ASP A 344 -22.34 -15.54 -6.03
N ASP A 345 -23.37 -16.36 -6.24
CA ASP A 345 -24.76 -15.93 -6.05
C ASP A 345 -25.20 -15.89 -4.56
N ARG A 346 -24.25 -16.01 -3.62
CA ARG A 346 -24.54 -15.99 -2.18
C ARG A 346 -24.72 -14.55 -1.69
N THR A 347 -25.07 -14.45 -0.42
CA THR A 347 -25.01 -13.20 0.32
C THR A 347 -23.99 -13.33 1.46
N SER A 348 -23.41 -12.19 1.85
CA SER A 348 -22.49 -12.10 2.98
C SER A 348 -23.07 -11.19 4.05
N VAL A 349 -23.04 -11.65 5.31
CA VAL A 349 -23.31 -10.79 6.47
C VAL A 349 -22.04 -10.00 6.75
N VAL A 350 -22.11 -8.67 6.67
CA VAL A 350 -20.94 -7.80 6.86
C VAL A 350 -20.89 -7.17 8.24
N GLY A 351 -21.98 -7.19 8.98
CA GLY A 351 -22.06 -6.70 10.36
C GLY A 351 -23.51 -6.55 10.79
N GLN A 352 -23.75 -5.70 11.77
CA GLN A 352 -25.09 -5.46 12.32
C GLN A 352 -25.43 -3.97 12.31
N ASP A 353 -26.70 -3.65 12.03
CA ASP A 353 -27.21 -2.29 12.08
C ASP A 353 -27.39 -1.80 13.53
N ALA A 354 -27.79 -0.55 13.72
CA ALA A 354 -28.04 0.03 15.04
C ALA A 354 -29.13 -0.69 15.86
N ASN A 355 -29.96 -1.50 15.21
CA ASN A 355 -31.03 -2.28 15.82
C ASN A 355 -30.61 -3.74 16.08
N GLY A 356 -29.37 -4.12 15.74
CA GLY A 356 -28.85 -5.47 15.88
C GLY A 356 -29.26 -6.43 14.76
N ASN A 357 -29.81 -5.94 13.65
CA ASN A 357 -30.13 -6.77 12.48
C ASN A 357 -28.88 -6.95 11.62
N ASP A 358 -28.72 -8.15 11.05
CA ASP A 358 -27.62 -8.45 10.14
C ASP A 358 -27.71 -7.58 8.87
N VAL A 359 -26.61 -6.89 8.57
CA VAL A 359 -26.42 -6.16 7.31
C VAL A 359 -25.92 -7.17 6.28
N VAL A 360 -26.76 -7.46 5.30
CA VAL A 360 -26.51 -8.48 4.27
C VAL A 360 -26.22 -7.81 2.94
N ILE A 361 -25.12 -8.20 2.29
CA ILE A 361 -24.78 -7.76 0.93
C ILE A 361 -24.87 -8.94 -0.05
N SER A 362 -25.31 -8.65 -1.28
CA SER A 362 -25.24 -9.61 -2.39
C SER A 362 -23.80 -9.72 -2.90
N ASN A 363 -23.37 -10.96 -3.17
CA ASN A 363 -22.10 -11.28 -3.80
C ASN A 363 -22.22 -11.47 -5.33
N GLU A 364 -23.42 -11.26 -5.89
CA GLU A 364 -23.67 -11.35 -7.31
C GLU A 364 -22.68 -10.49 -8.11
N GLY A 365 -22.05 -11.09 -9.12
CA GLY A 365 -21.00 -10.47 -9.94
C GLY A 365 -19.57 -10.73 -9.47
N TYR A 366 -19.37 -11.24 -8.25
CA TYR A 366 -18.07 -11.76 -7.79
C TYR A 366 -17.91 -13.24 -8.09
N LEU A 367 -16.68 -13.74 -7.94
CA LEU A 367 -16.33 -15.15 -8.07
C LEU A 367 -16.23 -15.83 -6.70
N ARG A 368 -16.58 -17.12 -6.65
CA ARG A 368 -16.35 -17.96 -5.48
C ARG A 368 -14.89 -18.37 -5.42
N TYR A 369 -14.34 -18.18 -4.23
CA TYR A 369 -12.97 -18.56 -3.92
C TYR A 369 -12.85 -20.04 -3.49
N ASP A 370 -13.95 -20.69 -3.08
CA ASP A 370 -13.97 -22.09 -2.60
C ASP A 370 -13.50 -23.12 -3.65
N ASP A 371 -13.41 -22.74 -4.94
CA ASP A 371 -13.04 -23.62 -6.07
C ASP A 371 -11.51 -23.71 -6.29
N VAL A 372 -10.68 -23.08 -5.45
CA VAL A 372 -9.22 -23.03 -5.65
C VAL A 372 -8.53 -24.33 -5.28
N TRP A 373 -7.65 -24.78 -6.19
CA TRP A 373 -6.76 -25.92 -6.05
C TRP A 373 -5.92 -25.83 -4.76
N ASP A 374 -6.24 -26.63 -3.73
CA ASP A 374 -5.39 -26.86 -2.57
C ASP A 374 -4.11 -27.61 -3.02
N SER A 375 -3.13 -26.86 -3.53
CA SER A 375 -1.79 -27.39 -3.81
C SER A 375 -0.99 -27.69 -2.53
N GLU A 376 -1.63 -27.81 -1.38
CA GLU A 376 -1.06 -28.43 -0.18
C GLU A 376 -1.05 -29.97 -0.27
N SER A 377 -1.74 -30.56 -1.26
CA SER A 377 -1.56 -31.96 -1.61
C SER A 377 -0.28 -32.13 -2.45
N GLY A 378 0.84 -32.37 -1.76
CA GLY A 378 2.13 -32.70 -2.36
C GLY A 378 2.02 -33.85 -3.36
N SER A 379 1.93 -33.54 -4.65
CA SER A 379 2.36 -34.47 -5.69
C SER A 379 3.86 -34.30 -5.85
N ASN A 380 4.59 -35.22 -5.22
CA ASN A 380 5.94 -35.58 -5.66
C ASN A 380 5.85 -35.98 -7.13
N ILE A 381 6.08 -35.04 -8.05
CA ILE A 381 6.47 -35.41 -9.42
C ILE A 381 7.99 -35.56 -9.42
N ASP A 382 8.42 -36.63 -8.74
CA ASP A 382 9.69 -37.29 -8.97
C ASP A 382 9.30 -38.68 -9.50
N GLY A 383 9.37 -38.83 -10.81
CA GLY A 383 8.89 -40.01 -11.51
C GLY A 383 9.22 -39.91 -12.98
N GLY A 384 10.49 -40.09 -13.32
CA GLY A 384 10.91 -40.30 -14.70
C GLY A 384 10.18 -41.49 -15.30
N SER A 385 9.50 -41.29 -16.42
CA SER A 385 9.05 -42.35 -17.31
C SER A 385 8.96 -41.79 -18.73
N ASN A 386 9.49 -42.59 -19.64
CA ASN A 386 9.82 -42.31 -21.03
C ASN A 386 8.59 -41.92 -21.88
N PRO A 387 8.69 -40.96 -22.83
CA PRO A 387 7.57 -40.60 -23.69
C PRO A 387 7.66 -41.41 -24.98
N ASP A 388 7.11 -42.61 -24.99
CA ASP A 388 6.81 -43.29 -26.25
C ASP A 388 5.71 -44.33 -26.01
N SER A 389 4.70 -44.30 -26.87
CA SER A 389 3.53 -45.20 -26.98
C SER A 389 2.29 -44.91 -26.12
N LEU A 390 1.49 -43.91 -26.55
CA LEU A 390 0.03 -43.95 -26.47
C LEU A 390 -0.58 -43.37 -27.76
N PRO A 391 -1.72 -43.90 -28.25
CA PRO A 391 -2.30 -43.50 -29.53
C PRO A 391 -2.92 -42.11 -29.44
N GLU A 392 -2.78 -41.31 -30.52
CA GLU A 392 -3.44 -40.01 -30.66
C GLU A 392 -4.96 -40.17 -30.52
N PRO A 393 -5.61 -39.54 -29.52
CA PRO A 393 -7.04 -39.32 -29.57
C PRO A 393 -7.32 -38.10 -30.44
N GLU A 394 -8.34 -38.20 -31.28
CA GLU A 394 -8.93 -37.06 -31.99
C GLU A 394 -9.17 -35.91 -31.00
N GLU A 395 -8.51 -34.76 -31.21
CA GLU A 395 -8.63 -33.59 -30.36
C GLU A 395 -10.09 -33.11 -30.35
N PRO A 396 -10.81 -33.23 -29.22
CA PRO A 396 -12.08 -32.55 -29.07
C PRO A 396 -11.79 -31.06 -28.81
N ASN A 397 -12.61 -30.16 -29.33
CA ASN A 397 -12.47 -28.71 -29.09
C ASN A 397 -12.22 -28.43 -27.58
N GLU A 398 -11.07 -27.83 -27.26
CA GLU A 398 -10.64 -27.54 -25.88
C GLU A 398 -11.68 -26.71 -25.09
N GLU A 399 -12.54 -25.96 -25.78
CA GLU A 399 -13.58 -25.14 -25.16
C GLU A 399 -14.73 -25.94 -24.52
N GLU A 400 -15.05 -27.14 -25.01
CA GLU A 400 -16.12 -27.97 -24.43
C GLU A 400 -15.66 -28.84 -23.25
N ILE A 401 -14.35 -29.09 -23.11
CA ILE A 401 -13.80 -29.98 -22.07
C ILE A 401 -13.60 -29.24 -20.74
N LEU A 402 -13.38 -27.92 -20.76
CA LEU A 402 -12.95 -27.15 -19.57
C LEU A 402 -14.04 -26.27 -18.93
N GLY A 403 -15.26 -26.22 -19.48
CA GLY A 403 -16.41 -25.60 -18.80
C GLY A 403 -16.29 -24.09 -18.51
N PHE A 404 -15.43 -23.36 -19.23
CA PHE A 404 -15.19 -21.93 -19.04
C PHE A 404 -16.46 -21.10 -19.26
N LYS A 405 -16.67 -20.11 -18.39
CA LYS A 405 -17.79 -19.17 -18.44
C LYS A 405 -17.30 -17.79 -18.86
N MET A 406 -18.08 -17.14 -19.72
CA MET A 406 -17.90 -15.75 -20.09
C MET A 406 -18.80 -14.86 -19.25
N ILE A 407 -18.22 -13.98 -18.44
CA ILE A 407 -18.94 -12.97 -17.67
C ILE A 407 -18.77 -11.63 -18.39
N ARG A 408 -19.87 -10.99 -18.78
CA ARG A 408 -19.86 -9.65 -19.39
C ARG A 408 -20.47 -8.66 -18.41
N LEU A 409 -19.78 -7.53 -18.19
CA LEU A 409 -20.22 -6.48 -17.29
C LEU A 409 -20.66 -5.25 -18.07
N THR A 410 -21.73 -4.62 -17.58
CA THR A 410 -22.38 -3.48 -18.25
C THR A 410 -21.82 -2.13 -17.83
N LEU A 411 -21.09 -2.06 -16.72
CA LEU A 411 -20.60 -0.81 -16.17
C LEU A 411 -19.62 -0.11 -17.14
N ARG A 412 -19.77 1.22 -17.27
CA ARG A 412 -18.95 2.07 -18.14
C ARG A 412 -18.49 3.32 -17.41
N TRP A 413 -17.34 3.87 -17.82
CA TRP A 413 -16.80 5.08 -17.21
C TRP A 413 -17.75 6.26 -17.35
N HIS A 414 -18.31 6.51 -18.55
CA HIS A 414 -19.25 7.63 -18.74
C HIS A 414 -20.48 7.56 -17.82
N THR A 415 -21.03 6.37 -17.57
CA THR A 415 -22.17 6.19 -16.65
C THR A 415 -21.78 6.56 -15.22
N LEU A 416 -20.65 6.03 -14.75
CA LEU A 416 -20.13 6.28 -13.41
C LEU A 416 -19.75 7.75 -13.21
N LEU A 417 -18.97 8.32 -14.13
CA LEU A 417 -18.49 9.71 -14.05
C LEU A 417 -19.64 10.72 -14.16
N SER A 418 -20.62 10.48 -15.04
CA SER A 418 -21.81 11.32 -15.16
C SER A 418 -22.63 11.30 -13.87
N ARG A 419 -22.81 10.13 -13.26
CA ARG A 419 -23.51 10.02 -11.97
C ARG A 419 -22.75 10.79 -10.89
N TRP A 420 -21.45 10.59 -10.78
CA TRP A 420 -20.62 11.23 -9.75
C TRP A 420 -20.58 12.76 -9.89
N ARG A 421 -20.57 13.28 -11.12
CA ARG A 421 -20.69 14.72 -11.36
C ARG A 421 -21.91 15.31 -10.67
N ASP A 422 -23.05 14.63 -10.80
CA ASP A 422 -24.34 15.11 -10.32
C ASP A 422 -24.54 14.84 -8.82
N SER A 423 -24.01 13.73 -8.29
CA SER A 423 -24.25 13.30 -6.91
C SER A 423 -23.16 13.68 -5.91
N MET A 424 -21.89 13.79 -6.33
CA MET A 424 -20.75 14.11 -5.45
C MET A 424 -20.57 15.63 -5.34
N SER A 425 -21.54 16.34 -4.76
CA SER A 425 -21.55 17.81 -4.69
C SER A 425 -20.41 18.40 -3.83
N THR A 426 -19.89 17.64 -2.87
CA THR A 426 -18.79 18.04 -1.98
C THR A 426 -17.40 17.86 -2.58
N LEU A 427 -17.30 17.14 -3.72
CA LEU A 427 -16.01 16.79 -4.32
C LEU A 427 -15.33 18.04 -4.91
N ARG A 428 -14.14 18.34 -4.38
CA ARG A 428 -13.30 19.48 -4.74
C ARG A 428 -12.04 19.06 -5.46
N VAL A 429 -11.51 17.87 -5.18
CA VAL A 429 -10.34 17.33 -5.89
C VAL A 429 -10.71 15.99 -6.49
N PHE A 430 -10.55 15.87 -7.80
CA PHE A 430 -10.65 14.60 -8.50
C PHE A 430 -9.40 14.42 -9.36
N LYS A 431 -8.70 13.32 -9.14
CA LYS A 431 -7.58 12.92 -9.99
C LYS A 431 -7.76 11.47 -10.40
N VAL A 432 -7.57 11.21 -11.69
CA VAL A 432 -7.59 9.88 -12.28
C VAL A 432 -6.44 9.80 -13.29
N GLY A 433 -5.71 8.69 -13.28
CA GLY A 433 -4.54 8.56 -14.13
C GLY A 433 -3.59 7.44 -13.72
N TYR A 434 -2.45 7.38 -14.39
CA TYR A 434 -1.31 6.52 -14.07
C TYR A 434 -0.24 7.34 -13.35
N GLY A 435 -0.19 7.23 -12.02
CA GLY A 435 0.76 7.94 -11.17
C GLY A 435 2.09 7.21 -10.99
N ALA A 436 3.01 7.88 -10.29
CA ALA A 436 4.33 7.34 -9.97
C ALA A 436 4.31 6.20 -8.94
N TRP A 437 3.12 5.76 -8.49
CA TRP A 437 2.97 4.73 -7.44
C TRP A 437 3.38 3.35 -7.96
N ASP A 438 3.19 3.13 -9.28
CA ASP A 438 3.55 1.89 -9.96
C ASP A 438 4.73 2.01 -10.90
N GLU A 439 5.42 3.15 -10.99
CA GLU A 439 6.44 3.33 -12.03
C GLU A 439 7.45 2.18 -11.93
N LYS A 440 7.26 1.20 -12.84
CA LYS A 440 8.11 0.04 -13.00
C LYS A 440 9.50 0.61 -13.00
N LEU A 441 10.41 0.02 -12.24
CA LEU A 441 11.85 0.24 -12.34
C LEU A 441 12.27 -0.03 -13.79
N LYS A 442 11.93 0.87 -14.71
CA LYS A 442 12.35 0.89 -16.10
C LYS A 442 13.79 1.34 -16.00
N ASP A 443 14.67 0.39 -16.30
CA ASP A 443 16.07 0.58 -16.59
C ASP A 443 16.90 1.21 -15.47
N TYR A 444 17.22 0.39 -14.45
CA TYR A 444 18.56 0.53 -13.87
C TYR A 444 19.56 -0.24 -14.74
N PRO A 445 20.66 0.40 -15.17
CA PRO A 445 21.72 -0.32 -15.86
C PRO A 445 22.23 -1.40 -14.92
N LYS A 446 22.24 -2.65 -15.41
CA LYS A 446 22.84 -3.80 -14.73
C LYS A 446 24.31 -3.47 -14.43
N THR A 447 24.60 -2.88 -13.27
CA THR A 447 25.98 -2.64 -12.86
C THR A 447 26.60 -4.00 -12.56
N THR A 448 27.73 -4.30 -13.20
CA THR A 448 28.33 -5.65 -13.27
C THR A 448 29.03 -6.09 -11.98
N ARG A 449 28.78 -5.47 -10.81
CA ARG A 449 29.39 -5.89 -9.55
C ARG A 449 28.45 -5.73 -8.36
N PRO A 450 28.13 -6.82 -7.63
CA PRO A 450 27.27 -6.76 -6.45
C PRO A 450 27.95 -6.00 -5.31
N ILE A 451 27.27 -4.98 -4.77
CA ILE A 451 27.71 -4.24 -3.58
C ILE A 451 27.20 -4.99 -2.34
N ARG A 452 28.10 -5.29 -1.38
CA ARG A 452 27.71 -5.89 -0.09
C ARG A 452 26.95 -4.87 0.77
N PRO A 453 25.93 -5.27 1.55
CA PRO A 453 25.15 -4.35 2.41
C PRO A 453 26.04 -3.51 3.34
N ASN A 454 27.08 -4.12 3.91
CA ASN A 454 28.04 -3.47 4.82
C ASN A 454 29.05 -2.52 4.13
N ARG A 455 28.97 -2.35 2.80
CA ARG A 455 29.91 -1.54 2.01
C ARG A 455 29.23 -0.42 1.21
N LEU A 456 27.96 -0.11 1.50
CA LEU A 456 27.29 1.09 0.99
C LEU A 456 27.96 2.35 1.56
N VAL A 457 29.07 2.76 0.92
CA VAL A 457 29.63 4.09 1.11
C VAL A 457 28.64 5.07 0.50
N VAL A 458 28.02 5.88 1.36
CA VAL A 458 26.95 6.84 1.07
C VAL A 458 27.50 8.05 0.29
N ASP A 459 28.10 7.81 -0.88
CA ASP A 459 28.69 8.86 -1.73
C ASP A 459 27.86 9.20 -2.97
N LYS A 460 26.76 8.47 -3.23
CA LYS A 460 25.76 8.86 -4.24
C LYS A 460 24.46 9.35 -3.58
N LYS A 461 24.55 10.43 -2.79
CA LYS A 461 23.40 11.00 -2.06
C LYS A 461 22.29 11.57 -2.94
N ALA A 462 22.59 12.01 -4.17
CA ALA A 462 21.61 12.65 -5.05
C ALA A 462 20.58 11.65 -5.61
N THR A 463 21.03 10.54 -6.19
CA THR A 463 20.16 9.51 -6.81
C THR A 463 19.30 8.77 -5.78
N ILE A 464 19.85 8.53 -4.59
CA ILE A 464 19.12 7.92 -3.47
C ILE A 464 18.06 8.90 -2.91
N GLY A 465 18.37 10.20 -2.87
CA GLY A 465 17.46 11.26 -2.41
C GLY A 465 16.24 11.43 -3.32
N GLU A 466 16.45 11.50 -4.64
CA GLU A 466 15.37 11.55 -5.65
C GLU A 466 14.47 10.31 -5.57
N HIS A 467 15.05 9.15 -5.31
CA HIS A 467 14.30 7.91 -5.18
C HIS A 467 13.46 7.83 -3.89
N TYR A 468 13.98 8.35 -2.79
CA TYR A 468 13.22 8.47 -1.55
C TYR A 468 12.06 9.46 -1.68
N LEU A 469 12.18 10.49 -2.52
CA LEU A 469 11.08 11.37 -2.87
C LEU A 469 10.04 10.64 -3.73
N LYS A 470 10.48 9.89 -4.75
CA LYS A 470 9.59 9.16 -5.67
C LYS A 470 8.76 8.05 -5.00
N TYR A 471 9.31 7.32 -4.02
CA TYR A 471 8.54 6.29 -3.29
C TYR A 471 7.64 6.85 -2.17
N ASN A 472 7.74 8.14 -1.86
CA ASN A 472 6.73 8.83 -1.07
C ASN A 472 5.52 9.22 -1.94
N ALA A 473 5.47 8.90 -3.24
CA ALA A 473 4.34 9.23 -4.10
C ALA A 473 2.99 8.70 -3.56
N PHE A 474 2.99 7.48 -3.00
CA PHE A 474 1.83 6.91 -2.29
C PHE A 474 1.43 7.72 -1.03
N ARG A 475 2.39 8.40 -0.41
CA ARG A 475 2.20 9.30 0.75
C ARG A 475 1.75 10.71 0.35
N ASP A 476 2.02 11.16 -0.85
CA ASP A 476 1.70 12.54 -1.26
C ASP A 476 0.58 12.61 -2.30
N PHE A 477 -0.10 11.49 -2.54
CA PHE A 477 -1.13 11.32 -3.56
C PHE A 477 -0.68 11.80 -4.95
N ASP A 478 0.58 11.50 -5.27
CA ASP A 478 1.27 12.00 -6.47
C ASP A 478 0.87 11.19 -7.70
N CYS A 479 -0.44 11.13 -7.95
CA CYS A 479 -1.00 10.78 -9.24
C CYS A 479 -0.93 12.00 -10.14
N LEU A 480 -0.50 11.78 -11.39
CA LEU A 480 -0.40 12.84 -12.37
C LEU A 480 -1.77 13.49 -12.56
N SER A 481 -1.79 14.82 -12.63
CA SER A 481 -3.02 15.52 -12.97
C SER A 481 -3.43 15.21 -14.41
N SER A 482 -4.73 15.31 -14.69
CA SER A 482 -5.29 15.02 -16.00
C SER A 482 -4.65 15.81 -17.14
N ASP A 483 -4.11 17.00 -16.82
CA ASP A 483 -3.48 17.92 -17.76
C ASP A 483 -2.02 17.54 -18.07
N GLN A 484 -1.39 16.72 -17.23
CA GLN A 484 0.01 16.30 -17.36
C GLN A 484 0.16 14.89 -17.96
N GLU A 485 -0.91 14.10 -17.93
CA GLU A 485 -0.92 12.75 -18.46
C GLU A 485 -1.61 12.68 -19.83
N ASN A 486 -1.16 11.76 -20.69
CA ASN A 486 -1.85 11.51 -21.96
C ASN A 486 -3.23 10.89 -21.67
N LYS A 487 -4.32 11.57 -22.06
CA LYS A 487 -5.72 11.18 -21.84
C LYS A 487 -6.01 9.70 -22.14
N LYS A 488 -5.31 9.15 -23.14
CA LYS A 488 -5.37 7.72 -23.53
C LYS A 488 -5.07 6.74 -22.38
N TYR A 489 -4.42 7.17 -21.30
CA TYR A 489 -4.06 6.31 -20.19
C TYR A 489 -4.97 6.42 -18.95
N GLN A 490 -5.93 7.37 -18.93
CA GLN A 490 -6.73 7.68 -17.75
C GLN A 490 -7.94 6.74 -17.57
N LEU A 491 -8.68 6.47 -18.65
CA LEU A 491 -9.91 5.68 -18.62
C LEU A 491 -9.72 4.38 -19.38
N LYS A 492 -9.28 3.34 -18.67
CA LYS A 492 -8.97 2.05 -19.28
C LYS A 492 -9.91 0.95 -18.82
N TYR A 493 -10.05 -0.04 -19.68
CA TYR A 493 -10.81 -1.26 -19.43
C TYR A 493 -9.86 -2.45 -19.23
N LEU A 494 -10.29 -3.37 -18.36
CA LEU A 494 -9.67 -4.68 -18.16
C LEU A 494 -10.53 -5.78 -18.77
N TYR A 495 -9.82 -6.77 -19.27
CA TYR A 495 -10.35 -8.09 -19.60
C TYR A 495 -9.59 -9.11 -18.77
N ASP A 496 -10.29 -9.98 -18.05
CA ASP A 496 -9.67 -11.15 -17.44
C ASP A 496 -9.81 -12.36 -18.37
N GLN A 497 -8.71 -13.07 -18.62
CA GLN A 497 -8.76 -14.38 -19.26
C GLN A 497 -7.88 -15.33 -18.48
N LEU A 498 -8.53 -16.30 -17.82
CA LEU A 498 -7.88 -17.35 -17.04
C LEU A 498 -6.89 -16.76 -16.02
N TYR A 499 -7.38 -15.82 -15.19
CA TYR A 499 -6.62 -15.19 -14.10
C TYR A 499 -5.47 -14.31 -14.58
N GLN A 500 -5.57 -13.81 -15.80
CA GLN A 500 -4.62 -12.86 -16.37
C GLN A 500 -5.36 -11.61 -16.76
N TRP A 501 -4.89 -10.50 -16.18
CA TRP A 501 -5.36 -9.18 -16.52
C TRP A 501 -4.74 -8.74 -17.83
N TYR A 502 -5.58 -8.67 -18.85
CA TYR A 502 -5.22 -8.06 -20.11
C TYR A 502 -5.72 -6.62 -20.11
N GLU A 503 -4.77 -5.71 -20.34
CA GLU A 503 -5.08 -4.33 -20.59
C GLU A 503 -5.46 -4.14 -22.05
N TRP A 504 -6.54 -3.41 -22.23
CA TRP A 504 -6.88 -2.92 -23.52
C TRP A 504 -5.90 -1.79 -23.91
N ARG A 505 -5.13 -1.98 -25.00
CA ARG A 505 -3.94 -1.16 -25.32
C ARG A 505 -4.19 0.02 -26.26
N ASP A 506 -5.23 -0.02 -27.12
CA ASP A 506 -5.45 1.06 -28.10
C ASP A 506 -6.85 1.09 -28.75
N TRP A 507 -7.43 2.28 -28.97
CA TRP A 507 -8.80 2.47 -29.56
C TRP A 507 -8.86 2.00 -31.00
N ALA A 508 -7.70 1.93 -31.64
CA ALA A 508 -7.50 1.47 -33.00
C ALA A 508 -6.80 0.10 -33.12
N GLY A 509 -6.40 -0.53 -32.01
CA GLY A 509 -5.56 -1.73 -32.01
C GLY A 509 -6.18 -2.84 -31.16
N GLY A 510 -6.71 -3.86 -31.83
CA GLY A 510 -7.25 -5.05 -31.17
C GLY A 510 -6.23 -5.74 -30.24
N TRP A 511 -6.76 -6.61 -29.36
CA TRP A 511 -5.99 -7.40 -28.40
C TRP A 511 -4.83 -8.16 -29.07
N THR A 512 -3.65 -8.21 -28.44
CA THR A 512 -2.45 -8.84 -29.04
C THR A 512 -2.36 -10.36 -28.88
N HIS A 513 -3.48 -11.08 -28.69
CA HIS A 513 -3.51 -12.54 -28.84
C HIS A 513 -4.71 -12.95 -29.68
N GLY A 514 -4.42 -13.79 -30.67
CA GLY A 514 -5.28 -14.11 -31.81
C GLY A 514 -6.57 -14.84 -31.47
N ASP A 515 -7.45 -14.79 -32.46
CA ASP A 515 -8.64 -15.64 -32.67
C ASP A 515 -9.92 -15.30 -31.93
N SER A 516 -10.25 -14.02 -31.82
CA SER A 516 -11.67 -13.67 -31.83
C SER A 516 -11.91 -12.27 -32.40
N SER A 517 -12.35 -12.23 -33.66
CA SER A 517 -12.61 -11.05 -34.48
C SER A 517 -13.92 -10.32 -34.17
N ASP A 518 -14.61 -10.64 -33.05
CA ASP A 518 -16.00 -10.20 -32.81
C ASP A 518 -16.15 -9.14 -31.71
N TRP A 519 -15.04 -8.62 -31.16
CA TRP A 519 -15.08 -7.71 -30.00
C TRP A 519 -15.01 -6.24 -30.39
N VAL A 520 -16.17 -5.63 -30.56
CA VAL A 520 -16.31 -4.19 -30.77
C VAL A 520 -16.88 -3.57 -29.48
N LEU A 521 -16.07 -2.76 -28.78
CA LEU A 521 -16.61 -1.85 -27.76
C LEU A 521 -17.64 -0.95 -28.44
N GLU A 522 -18.68 -0.53 -27.72
CA GLU A 522 -19.74 0.31 -28.27
C GLU A 522 -19.18 1.48 -29.10
N ASP A 523 -19.76 1.73 -30.28
CA ASP A 523 -19.34 2.83 -31.15
C ASP A 523 -19.35 4.16 -30.39
N GLY A 524 -18.21 4.85 -30.43
CA GLY A 524 -18.03 6.15 -29.74
C GLY A 524 -17.88 6.06 -28.22
N LEU A 525 -17.63 4.88 -27.65
CA LEU A 525 -17.40 4.71 -26.20
C LEU A 525 -16.30 5.64 -25.66
N GLU A 526 -15.16 5.73 -26.36
CA GLU A 526 -14.05 6.63 -26.01
C GLU A 526 -14.54 8.08 -25.88
N ALA A 527 -15.21 8.60 -26.92
CA ALA A 527 -15.69 9.97 -26.94
C ALA A 527 -16.72 10.23 -25.82
N LYS A 528 -17.56 9.25 -25.47
CA LYS A 528 -18.50 9.36 -24.33
C LYS A 528 -17.77 9.42 -23.00
N ASP A 529 -16.78 8.55 -22.80
CA ASP A 529 -15.99 8.46 -21.57
C ASP A 529 -15.13 9.72 -21.37
N GLU A 530 -14.45 10.19 -22.42
CA GLU A 530 -13.68 11.43 -22.41
C GLU A 530 -14.57 12.64 -22.13
N ALA A 531 -15.71 12.76 -22.81
CA ALA A 531 -16.65 13.86 -22.58
C ALA A 531 -17.18 13.86 -21.15
N ALA A 532 -17.49 12.69 -20.59
CA ALA A 532 -17.95 12.56 -19.21
C ALA A 532 -16.85 12.97 -18.20
N LEU A 533 -15.60 12.59 -18.44
CA LEU A 533 -14.46 12.98 -17.61
C LEU A 533 -14.22 14.49 -17.66
N GLU A 534 -14.21 15.10 -18.84
CA GLU A 534 -14.04 16.55 -18.99
C GLU A 534 -15.16 17.33 -18.28
N LEU A 535 -16.41 16.84 -18.39
CA LEU A 535 -17.55 17.44 -17.68
C LEU A 535 -17.41 17.31 -16.16
N LEU A 536 -16.94 16.16 -15.65
CA LEU A 536 -16.68 16.00 -14.23
C LEU A 536 -15.57 16.93 -13.75
N LEU A 537 -14.41 16.93 -14.44
CA LEU A 537 -13.26 17.76 -14.07
C LEU A 537 -13.58 19.25 -14.11
N SER A 538 -14.30 19.73 -15.14
CA SER A 538 -14.73 21.13 -15.22
C SER A 538 -15.68 21.49 -14.08
N THR A 539 -16.61 20.59 -13.73
CA THR A 539 -17.53 20.77 -12.59
C THR A 539 -16.77 20.84 -11.26
N VAL A 540 -15.81 19.95 -11.04
CA VAL A 540 -14.97 19.91 -9.82
C VAL A 540 -14.10 21.16 -9.73
N ASN A 541 -13.44 21.56 -10.82
CA ASN A 541 -12.63 22.78 -10.88
C ASN A 541 -13.44 24.05 -10.64
N ALA A 542 -14.71 24.09 -11.07
CA ALA A 542 -15.60 25.20 -10.78
C ALA A 542 -15.95 25.32 -9.29
N ARG A 543 -15.93 24.21 -8.53
CA ARG A 543 -16.19 24.20 -7.07
C ARG A 543 -14.96 24.61 -6.23
N GLN A 544 -13.76 24.58 -6.82
CA GLN A 544 -12.53 25.02 -6.15
C GLN A 544 -12.36 26.55 -6.13
N ARG A 545 -13.00 27.25 -7.08
CA ARG A 545 -13.02 28.71 -7.16
C ARG A 545 -14.09 29.28 -6.25
#